data_AF-A0A1M5NK09-F1
#
_entry.id   AF-A0A1M5NK09-F1
#
_cell.length_a   1.000
_cell.length_b   1.000
_cell.length_c   1.000
_cell.angle_alpha   90.00
_cell.angle_beta   90.00
_cell.angle_gamma   90.00
#
_symmetry.space_group_name_H-M   'P 1'
#
loop_
_entity.id
_entity.type
_entity.pdbx_description
1 polymer ?
#
loop_
_entity_poly.entity_id
_entity_poly.type
_entity_poly.pdbx_seq_one_letter_code
_entity_poly.pdbx_strand_id
1 'polypeptide(L)'
;MRKNIKYMLNFKWLFLLPLLLMYGCSKEEKKQEVKEKISANTSEIGAPEKSESVIDVKKEPADFVPEGYKIFEKSFGDLNKDGAEDCILIIKKADPAHIITDESRGKLDSNRRGIIILFKKGQGYELASKNASCFSSENEDGGVYYAPELDVYAEKGKLYIHYAHGRYGYCTYTFRWGKSDFELIGYDESSNTGPTVNSTKSINFLTGKQLDRTNVNEGAESGDEVFEDTWKKLKTTKLMTLSEIKDFDELDLSVY
;
A
#
# COMPACT_ATOMS: atom_id res chain seq x y z
N MET A 1 -36.84 -8.88 4.60
CA MET A 1 -37.43 -8.06 5.69
C MET A 1 -36.33 -7.17 6.26
N ARG A 2 -36.29 -5.89 5.85
CA ARG A 2 -35.29 -4.91 6.33
C ARG A 2 -35.70 -4.42 7.72
N LYS A 3 -34.80 -4.48 8.71
CA LYS A 3 -34.92 -3.68 9.93
C LYS A 3 -33.61 -2.92 10.15
N ASN A 4 -33.68 -1.63 9.79
CA ASN A 4 -32.79 -0.58 10.23
C ASN A 4 -33.01 -0.32 11.72
N ILE A 5 -31.95 -0.26 12.52
CA ILE A 5 -31.99 0.34 13.86
C ILE A 5 -30.94 1.46 13.86
N LYS A 6 -31.43 2.70 13.79
CA LYS A 6 -30.64 3.92 14.02
C LYS A 6 -30.62 4.17 15.53
N TYR A 7 -29.46 4.19 16.15
CA TYR A 7 -29.28 4.74 17.48
C TYR A 7 -28.91 6.22 17.35
N MET A 8 -29.82 7.10 17.78
CA MET A 8 -29.54 8.52 18.02
C MET A 8 -29.20 8.68 19.49
N LEU A 9 -27.93 8.99 19.80
CA LEU A 9 -27.54 9.44 21.14
C LEU A 9 -27.44 10.96 21.15
N ASN A 10 -28.46 11.60 21.74
CA ASN A 10 -28.53 13.02 21.99
C ASN A 10 -27.80 13.33 23.31
N PHE A 11 -26.63 13.97 23.24
CA PHE A 11 -25.94 14.47 24.44
C PHE A 11 -26.00 16.00 24.44
N LYS A 12 -26.98 16.55 25.16
CA LYS A 12 -27.04 17.96 25.52
C LYS A 12 -26.06 18.20 26.66
N TRP A 13 -25.00 18.95 26.42
CA TRP A 13 -24.23 19.57 27.50
C TRP A 13 -24.25 21.08 27.34
N LEU A 14 -24.91 21.70 28.31
CA LEU A 14 -25.08 23.11 28.52
C LEU A 14 -23.95 23.52 29.49
N PHE A 15 -22.99 24.33 29.03
CA PHE A 15 -22.09 25.03 29.95
C PHE A 15 -21.93 26.48 29.50
N LEU A 16 -22.27 27.38 30.43
CA LEU A 16 -22.23 28.83 30.30
C LEU A 16 -20.79 29.34 30.18
N LEU A 17 -20.61 30.31 29.28
CA LEU A 17 -19.49 31.27 29.28
C LEU A 17 -19.57 32.22 30.49
N PRO A 18 -18.41 32.74 30.92
CA PRO A 18 -18.29 34.17 31.20
C PRO A 18 -17.25 34.83 30.28
N LEU A 19 -17.70 35.93 29.65
CA LEU A 19 -16.89 36.96 29.02
C LEU A 19 -15.88 37.53 30.03
N LEU A 20 -14.61 37.65 29.62
CA LEU A 20 -13.67 38.63 30.18
C LEU A 20 -13.03 39.39 29.03
N LEU A 21 -13.43 40.65 28.89
CA LEU A 21 -12.84 41.66 28.02
C LEU A 21 -11.62 42.25 28.74
N MET A 22 -10.46 42.25 28.08
CA MET A 22 -9.36 43.18 28.39
C MET A 22 -8.86 43.81 27.09
N TYR A 23 -8.72 45.13 27.16
CA TYR A 23 -8.39 46.08 26.11
C TYR A 23 -6.89 46.09 25.72
N GLY A 24 -6.63 46.53 24.49
CA GLY A 24 -5.40 47.22 24.07
C GLY A 24 -4.35 46.31 23.41
N CYS A 25 -3.62 46.69 22.36
CA CYS A 25 -3.52 47.94 21.61
C CYS A 25 -2.93 47.60 20.23
N SER A 26 -3.37 48.33 19.22
CA SER A 26 -3.00 48.25 17.80
C SER A 26 -1.50 48.45 17.52
N LYS A 27 -0.98 47.75 16.50
CA LYS A 27 -0.06 48.32 15.50
C LYS A 27 -0.03 47.45 14.24
N GLU A 28 -0.64 47.95 13.18
CA GLU A 28 -0.31 47.62 11.80
C GLU A 28 1.01 48.30 11.45
N GLU A 29 1.93 47.59 10.79
CA GLU A 29 2.98 48.23 9.99
C GLU A 29 2.91 47.74 8.55
N LYS A 30 2.99 48.74 7.67
CA LYS A 30 2.75 48.71 6.23
C LYS A 30 3.91 48.08 5.46
N LYS A 31 3.55 47.54 4.30
CA LYS A 31 4.40 47.43 3.09
C LYS A 31 5.30 48.66 2.92
N GLN A 32 6.57 48.41 2.62
CA GLN A 32 7.39 49.34 1.85
C GLN A 32 8.00 48.62 0.65
N GLU A 33 7.53 49.06 -0.52
CA GLU A 33 8.09 48.83 -1.85
C GLU A 33 9.18 49.89 -2.04
N VAL A 34 10.41 49.48 -2.37
CA VAL A 34 11.47 50.38 -2.86
C VAL A 34 11.78 49.98 -4.29
N LYS A 35 11.39 50.85 -5.22
CA LYS A 35 11.94 50.94 -6.57
C LYS A 35 13.14 51.88 -6.53
N GLU A 36 14.30 51.43 -7.01
CA GLU A 36 15.18 52.31 -7.76
C GLU A 36 16.00 51.54 -8.80
N LYS A 37 16.36 52.27 -9.86
CA LYS A 37 16.70 51.83 -11.21
C LYS A 37 18.21 51.64 -11.44
N ILE A 38 18.50 50.60 -12.23
CA ILE A 38 19.45 50.51 -13.36
C ILE A 38 20.95 50.68 -13.07
N SER A 39 21.70 49.61 -13.32
CA SER A 39 22.85 49.66 -14.23
C SER A 39 23.02 48.32 -14.92
N ALA A 40 23.07 48.35 -16.25
CA ALA A 40 23.44 47.23 -17.09
C ALA A 40 24.91 46.87 -16.85
N ASN A 41 25.21 45.56 -16.80
CA ASN A 41 26.40 45.01 -17.41
C ASN A 41 26.18 43.52 -17.70
N THR A 42 26.38 43.20 -18.96
CA THR A 42 26.31 41.89 -19.60
C THR A 42 27.30 40.92 -18.96
N SER A 43 26.85 39.71 -18.65
CA SER A 43 27.69 38.51 -18.54
C SER A 43 26.79 37.30 -18.75
N GLU A 44 26.87 36.75 -19.96
CA GLU A 44 26.37 35.41 -20.29
C GLU A 44 27.10 34.39 -19.41
N ILE A 45 26.35 33.66 -18.58
CA ILE A 45 26.75 32.36 -18.08
C ILE A 45 25.50 31.49 -18.15
N GLY A 46 25.53 30.50 -19.06
CA GLY A 46 24.47 29.53 -19.27
C GLY A 46 24.08 28.85 -17.96
N ALA A 47 22.82 29.02 -17.58
CA ALA A 47 22.20 28.19 -16.57
C ALA A 47 22.08 26.76 -17.14
N PRO A 48 22.43 25.72 -16.36
CA PRO A 48 22.16 24.36 -16.78
C PRO A 48 20.65 24.18 -16.80
N GLU A 49 20.09 23.95 -17.98
CA GLU A 49 18.72 23.48 -18.15
C GLU A 49 18.56 22.21 -17.32
N LYS A 50 17.87 22.35 -16.19
CA LYS A 50 17.32 21.25 -15.43
C LYS A 50 16.30 20.59 -16.36
N SER A 51 16.64 19.45 -16.94
CA SER A 51 15.70 18.67 -17.74
C SER A 51 14.49 18.34 -16.88
N GLU A 52 13.39 19.06 -17.08
CA GLU A 52 12.09 18.62 -16.59
C GLU A 52 11.77 17.34 -17.37
N SER A 53 11.84 16.21 -16.68
CA SER A 53 11.28 14.96 -17.18
C SER A 53 9.81 15.22 -17.49
N VAL A 54 9.42 15.11 -18.76
CA VAL A 54 8.02 15.21 -19.17
C VAL A 54 7.26 14.10 -18.44
N ILE A 55 6.51 14.48 -17.40
CA ILE A 55 5.68 13.56 -16.64
C ILE A 55 4.53 13.15 -17.58
N ASP A 56 4.47 11.88 -17.94
CA ASP A 56 3.44 11.31 -18.81
C ASP A 56 2.11 11.20 -18.03
N VAL A 57 1.35 12.29 -18.05
CA VAL A 57 0.00 12.35 -17.46
C VAL A 57 -1.01 11.88 -18.50
N LYS A 58 -1.66 10.75 -18.24
CA LYS A 58 -2.73 10.20 -19.11
C LYS A 58 -4.09 10.36 -18.46
N LYS A 59 -5.15 10.43 -19.26
CA LYS A 59 -6.51 10.63 -18.73
C LYS A 59 -7.08 9.36 -18.11
N GLU A 60 -6.93 8.23 -18.80
CA GLU A 60 -7.53 6.98 -18.38
C GLU A 60 -6.49 6.05 -17.74
N PRO A 61 -6.80 5.42 -16.58
CA PRO A 61 -5.91 4.42 -15.97
C PRO A 61 -5.53 3.28 -16.90
N ALA A 62 -6.43 2.91 -17.82
CA ALA A 62 -6.20 1.84 -18.79
C ALA A 62 -5.04 2.14 -19.75
N ASP A 63 -4.71 3.42 -19.98
CA ASP A 63 -3.62 3.81 -20.87
C ASP A 63 -2.23 3.47 -20.31
N PHE A 64 -2.15 3.08 -19.03
CA PHE A 64 -0.91 2.61 -18.37
C PHE A 64 -0.73 1.09 -18.44
N VAL A 65 -1.75 0.34 -18.85
CA VAL A 65 -1.70 -1.12 -18.95
C VAL A 65 -0.83 -1.50 -20.15
N PRO A 66 0.20 -2.37 -19.98
CA PRO A 66 1.05 -2.79 -21.08
C PRO A 66 0.27 -3.59 -22.12
N GLU A 67 0.72 -3.55 -23.37
CA GLU A 67 0.22 -4.45 -24.41
C GLU A 67 0.37 -5.92 -23.96
N GLY A 68 -0.65 -6.73 -24.26
CA GLY A 68 -0.71 -8.13 -23.84
C GLY A 68 -1.13 -8.34 -22.37
N TYR A 69 -1.51 -7.28 -21.65
CA TYR A 69 -2.11 -7.38 -20.31
C TYR A 69 -3.56 -6.90 -20.31
N LYS A 70 -4.34 -7.36 -19.34
CA LYS A 70 -5.71 -6.92 -19.06
C LYS A 70 -5.81 -6.44 -17.62
N ILE A 71 -6.72 -5.51 -17.35
CA ILE A 71 -7.09 -5.15 -15.98
C ILE A 71 -7.84 -6.34 -15.39
N PHE A 72 -7.31 -6.90 -14.31
CA PHE A 72 -7.94 -7.95 -13.51
C PHE A 72 -8.82 -7.33 -12.43
N GLU A 73 -8.30 -6.32 -11.74
CA GLU A 73 -9.02 -5.61 -10.68
C GLU A 73 -8.63 -4.13 -10.65
N LYS A 74 -9.53 -3.30 -10.15
CA LYS A 74 -9.32 -1.86 -9.98
C LYS A 74 -9.85 -1.43 -8.61
N SER A 75 -8.99 -0.83 -7.80
CA SER A 75 -9.32 -0.23 -6.52
C SER A 75 -8.76 1.20 -6.43
N PHE A 76 -9.15 1.92 -5.38
CA PHE A 76 -8.80 3.32 -5.20
C PHE A 76 -8.47 3.66 -3.75
N GLY A 77 -7.70 4.72 -3.56
CA GLY A 77 -7.56 5.40 -2.28
C GLY A 77 -6.36 6.33 -2.28
N ASP A 78 -6.33 7.24 -1.30
CA ASP A 78 -5.26 8.23 -1.17
C ASP A 78 -3.98 7.56 -0.61
N LEU A 79 -2.97 7.38 -1.46
CA LEU A 79 -1.70 6.71 -1.13
C LEU A 79 -0.57 7.71 -0.85
N ASN A 80 -0.68 8.94 -1.35
CA ASN A 80 0.35 9.97 -1.21
C ASN A 80 -0.05 11.11 -0.22
N LYS A 81 -1.26 11.04 0.34
CA LYS A 81 -1.84 11.97 1.30
C LYS A 81 -2.09 13.37 0.75
N ASP A 82 -2.36 13.49 -0.55
CA ASP A 82 -2.74 14.76 -1.19
C ASP A 82 -4.26 15.02 -1.19
N GLY A 83 -5.04 14.07 -0.66
CA GLY A 83 -6.50 14.14 -0.57
C GLY A 83 -7.24 13.74 -1.84
N ALA A 84 -6.52 13.36 -2.92
CA ALA A 84 -7.11 12.77 -4.11
C ALA A 84 -7.07 11.24 -4.05
N GLU A 85 -8.07 10.59 -4.66
CA GLU A 85 -8.09 9.13 -4.75
C GLU A 85 -7.17 8.66 -5.87
N ASP A 86 -6.07 8.02 -5.50
CA ASP A 86 -5.16 7.35 -6.42
C ASP A 86 -5.77 6.04 -6.93
N CYS A 87 -5.33 5.58 -8.08
CA CYS A 87 -5.83 4.37 -8.71
C CYS A 87 -4.82 3.22 -8.54
N ILE A 88 -5.32 2.06 -8.10
CA ILE A 88 -4.56 0.82 -8.04
C ILE A 88 -5.17 -0.13 -9.08
N LEU A 89 -4.34 -0.68 -9.96
CA LEU A 89 -4.73 -1.67 -10.94
C LEU A 89 -3.99 -2.97 -10.65
N ILE A 90 -4.74 -4.07 -10.52
CA ILE A 90 -4.19 -5.40 -10.71
C ILE A 90 -4.33 -5.73 -12.18
N ILE A 91 -3.22 -6.10 -12.81
CA ILE A 91 -3.18 -6.49 -14.22
C ILE A 91 -2.82 -7.97 -14.32
N LYS A 92 -3.33 -8.65 -15.34
CA LYS A 92 -3.00 -10.04 -15.63
C LYS A 92 -2.51 -10.16 -17.07
N LYS A 93 -1.42 -10.89 -17.29
CA LYS A 93 -0.93 -11.17 -18.64
C LYS A 93 -1.98 -12.01 -19.38
N ALA A 94 -2.19 -11.75 -20.66
CA ALA A 94 -3.06 -12.53 -21.52
C ALA A 94 -2.21 -13.37 -22.49
N ASP A 95 -1.53 -14.39 -21.95
CA ASP A 95 -0.68 -15.29 -22.72
C ASP A 95 -1.34 -16.67 -22.88
N PRO A 96 -1.74 -17.07 -24.11
CA PRO A 96 -2.32 -18.38 -24.37
C PRO A 96 -1.42 -19.55 -23.97
N ALA A 97 -0.09 -19.35 -23.90
CA ALA A 97 0.86 -20.38 -23.48
C ALA A 97 0.72 -20.75 -21.99
N HIS A 98 0.06 -19.90 -21.19
CA HIS A 98 -0.21 -20.10 -19.76
C HIS A 98 -1.68 -20.43 -19.51
N ILE A 99 -2.36 -21.00 -20.52
CA ILE A 99 -3.65 -21.65 -20.33
C ILE A 99 -3.40 -23.15 -20.21
N ILE A 100 -3.50 -23.66 -18.99
CA ILE A 100 -3.25 -25.08 -18.68
C ILE A 100 -4.57 -25.85 -18.60
N THR A 101 -4.50 -27.16 -18.76
CA THR A 101 -5.64 -28.06 -18.50
C THR A 101 -5.31 -28.91 -17.29
N ASP A 102 -5.99 -28.63 -16.18
CA ASP A 102 -5.96 -29.39 -14.94
C ASP A 102 -6.95 -30.56 -15.05
N GLU A 103 -6.55 -31.74 -14.59
CA GLU A 103 -7.36 -32.96 -14.69
C GLU A 103 -8.71 -32.85 -13.97
N SER A 104 -8.77 -32.07 -12.89
CA SER A 104 -9.94 -31.95 -12.02
C SER A 104 -10.68 -30.62 -12.19
N ARG A 105 -9.95 -29.53 -12.45
CA ARG A 105 -10.47 -28.16 -12.54
C ARG A 105 -10.72 -27.70 -13.98
N GLY A 106 -10.27 -28.47 -14.97
CA GLY A 106 -10.43 -28.14 -16.38
C GLY A 106 -9.44 -27.07 -16.86
N LYS A 107 -9.87 -26.19 -17.78
CA LYS A 107 -8.99 -25.15 -18.31
C LYS A 107 -8.79 -24.02 -17.31
N LEU A 108 -7.55 -23.74 -16.95
CA LEU A 108 -7.17 -22.69 -16.00
C LEU A 108 -6.21 -21.69 -16.66
N ASP A 109 -6.38 -20.42 -16.31
CA ASP A 109 -5.46 -19.36 -16.70
C ASP A 109 -4.41 -19.19 -15.60
N SER A 110 -3.20 -19.70 -15.81
CA SER A 110 -2.06 -19.60 -14.89
C SER A 110 -1.17 -18.38 -15.16
N ASN A 111 -1.63 -17.41 -15.96
CA ASN A 111 -0.90 -16.17 -16.14
C ASN A 111 -0.69 -15.45 -14.81
N ARG A 112 0.52 -14.95 -14.59
CA ARG A 112 0.86 -14.12 -13.44
C ARG A 112 0.13 -12.78 -13.48
N ARG A 113 -0.09 -12.23 -12.30
CA ARG A 113 -0.68 -10.92 -12.06
C ARG A 113 0.41 -9.92 -11.66
N GLY A 114 0.11 -8.65 -11.83
CA GLY A 114 0.97 -7.54 -11.44
C GLY A 114 0.15 -6.38 -10.93
N ILE A 115 0.83 -5.32 -10.52
CA ILE A 115 0.26 -4.10 -9.97
C ILE A 115 0.76 -2.86 -10.71
N ILE A 116 -0.14 -1.91 -10.93
CA ILE A 116 0.16 -0.56 -11.36
C ILE A 116 -0.50 0.40 -10.38
N ILE A 117 0.27 1.35 -9.86
CA ILE A 117 -0.22 2.41 -8.99
C ILE A 117 -0.09 3.73 -9.71
N LEU A 118 -1.18 4.48 -9.75
CA LEU A 118 -1.29 5.73 -10.48
C LEU A 118 -1.77 6.84 -9.55
N PHE A 119 -0.96 7.88 -9.41
CA PHE A 119 -1.36 9.05 -8.65
C PHE A 119 -2.33 9.92 -9.42
N LYS A 120 -3.36 10.41 -8.74
CA LYS A 120 -4.31 11.34 -9.36
C LYS A 120 -3.64 12.69 -9.61
N LYS A 121 -3.73 13.21 -10.84
CA LYS A 121 -3.20 14.54 -11.22
C LYS A 121 -4.22 15.33 -12.02
N GLY A 122 -4.93 16.23 -11.34
CA GLY A 122 -6.00 17.02 -11.97
C GLY A 122 -7.05 16.11 -12.61
N GLN A 123 -7.20 16.19 -13.93
CA GLN A 123 -8.15 15.34 -14.67
C GLN A 123 -7.57 13.99 -15.10
N GLY A 124 -6.27 13.77 -14.95
CA GLY A 124 -5.59 12.55 -15.35
C GLY A 124 -4.94 11.82 -14.18
N TYR A 125 -3.98 10.98 -14.55
CA TYR A 125 -3.18 10.14 -13.67
C TYR A 125 -1.73 10.15 -14.11
N GLU A 126 -0.83 9.96 -13.16
CA GLU A 126 0.61 9.82 -13.34
C GLU A 126 1.06 8.47 -12.80
N LEU A 127 1.98 7.81 -13.49
CA LEU A 127 2.53 6.53 -13.04
C LEU A 127 3.38 6.71 -11.78
N ALA A 128 2.96 6.11 -10.66
CA ALA A 128 3.72 6.10 -9.41
C ALA A 128 4.61 4.85 -9.29
N SER A 129 4.05 3.68 -9.56
CA SER A 129 4.79 2.42 -9.53
C SER A 129 4.19 1.39 -10.47
N LYS A 130 5.02 0.47 -10.95
CA LYS A 130 4.61 -0.62 -11.84
C LYS A 130 5.45 -1.85 -11.57
N ASN A 131 4.78 -2.97 -11.39
CA ASN A 131 5.37 -4.30 -11.36
C ASN A 131 4.45 -5.28 -12.07
N ALA A 132 4.82 -5.72 -13.27
CA ALA A 132 3.88 -6.35 -14.19
C ALA A 132 3.55 -7.82 -13.88
N SER A 133 4.33 -8.51 -13.04
CA SER A 133 4.22 -9.96 -12.86
C SER A 133 4.60 -10.47 -11.47
N CYS A 134 4.55 -9.63 -10.44
CA CYS A 134 5.00 -10.00 -9.09
C CYS A 134 4.06 -10.95 -8.35
N PHE A 135 2.81 -11.09 -8.75
CA PHE A 135 1.82 -11.95 -8.09
C PHE A 135 1.57 -13.23 -8.89
N SER A 136 1.34 -14.34 -8.18
CA SER A 136 0.81 -15.59 -8.73
C SER A 136 -0.59 -15.42 -9.34
N SER A 137 -1.06 -16.41 -10.09
CA SER A 137 -2.43 -16.45 -10.61
C SER A 137 -3.46 -16.61 -9.48
N GLU A 138 -4.72 -16.27 -9.71
CA GLU A 138 -5.83 -16.70 -8.84
C GLU A 138 -6.13 -18.20 -8.94
N ASN A 139 -5.56 -18.88 -9.94
CA ASN A 139 -5.77 -20.31 -10.22
C ASN A 139 -4.64 -21.21 -9.73
N GLU A 140 -3.78 -20.76 -8.81
CA GLU A 140 -2.74 -21.61 -8.24
C GLU A 140 -3.32 -22.87 -7.58
N ASP A 141 -2.48 -23.88 -7.36
CA ASP A 141 -2.86 -25.04 -6.58
C ASP A 141 -2.77 -24.72 -5.09
N GLY A 142 -3.92 -24.71 -4.40
CA GLY A 142 -4.00 -24.56 -2.94
C GLY A 142 -3.73 -25.86 -2.17
N GLY A 143 -3.39 -26.95 -2.88
CA GLY A 143 -3.16 -28.27 -2.34
C GLY A 143 -4.43 -28.84 -1.71
N VAL A 144 -4.40 -29.07 -0.40
CA VAL A 144 -5.55 -29.61 0.35
C VAL A 144 -6.67 -28.56 0.53
N TYR A 145 -6.42 -27.29 0.23
CA TYR A 145 -7.37 -26.19 0.40
C TYR A 145 -7.43 -25.29 -0.85
N TYR A 146 -8.15 -24.16 -0.75
CA TYR A 146 -8.21 -23.16 -1.82
C TYR A 146 -6.88 -22.42 -1.99
N ALA A 147 -6.67 -21.91 -3.21
CA ALA A 147 -5.57 -20.99 -3.50
C ALA A 147 -5.66 -19.75 -2.60
N PRO A 148 -4.53 -19.10 -2.26
CA PRO A 148 -4.55 -17.88 -1.48
C PRO A 148 -5.36 -16.77 -2.16
N GLU A 149 -6.22 -16.10 -1.40
CA GLU A 149 -6.96 -14.94 -1.87
C GLU A 149 -6.10 -13.69 -1.71
N LEU A 150 -5.95 -12.92 -2.80
CA LEU A 150 -5.18 -11.68 -2.82
C LEU A 150 -6.14 -10.48 -2.71
N ASP A 151 -5.92 -9.63 -1.71
CA ASP A 151 -6.58 -8.34 -1.54
C ASP A 151 -5.54 -7.21 -1.54
N VAL A 152 -5.80 -6.15 -2.31
CA VAL A 152 -4.90 -5.01 -2.47
C VAL A 152 -5.67 -3.71 -2.29
N TYR A 153 -5.36 -2.99 -1.22
CA TYR A 153 -6.10 -1.81 -0.82
C TYR A 153 -5.23 -0.69 -0.28
N ALA A 154 -5.78 0.52 -0.30
CA ALA A 154 -5.20 1.70 0.30
C ALA A 154 -5.87 2.00 1.65
N GLU A 155 -5.07 2.20 2.69
CA GLU A 155 -5.58 2.69 3.97
C GLU A 155 -4.56 3.65 4.62
N LYS A 156 -5.03 4.82 5.07
CA LYS A 156 -4.20 5.80 5.83
C LYS A 156 -2.89 6.21 5.11
N GLY A 157 -2.92 6.36 3.79
CA GLY A 157 -1.76 6.72 2.97
C GLY A 157 -0.71 5.61 2.90
N LYS A 158 -1.15 4.36 2.91
CA LYS A 158 -0.34 3.15 2.76
C LYS A 158 -1.05 2.19 1.83
N LEU A 159 -0.26 1.41 1.12
CA LEU A 159 -0.73 0.30 0.31
C LEU A 159 -0.57 -0.99 1.12
N TYR A 160 -1.61 -1.79 1.16
CA TYR A 160 -1.62 -3.12 1.76
C TYR A 160 -1.79 -4.16 0.68
N ILE A 161 -0.95 -5.20 0.74
CA ILE A 161 -1.06 -6.40 -0.08
C ILE A 161 -1.27 -7.54 0.90
N HIS A 162 -2.49 -8.08 0.93
CA HIS A 162 -2.92 -9.10 1.88
C HIS A 162 -3.19 -10.42 1.15
N TYR A 163 -2.58 -11.48 1.63
CA TYR A 163 -2.85 -12.85 1.21
C TYR A 163 -3.56 -13.59 2.33
N ALA A 164 -4.81 -13.98 2.08
CA ALA A 164 -5.53 -14.88 2.96
C ALA A 164 -5.30 -16.33 2.53
N HIS A 165 -4.68 -17.14 3.39
CA HIS A 165 -4.45 -18.57 3.17
C HIS A 165 -5.56 -19.43 3.80
N GLY A 166 -6.75 -18.84 3.99
CA GLY A 166 -7.90 -19.48 4.61
C GLY A 166 -7.57 -20.05 6.00
N ARG A 167 -7.74 -21.37 6.16
CA ARG A 167 -7.49 -22.06 7.43
C ARG A 167 -6.03 -22.11 7.87
N TYR A 168 -5.10 -21.72 6.99
CA TYR A 168 -3.67 -21.71 7.27
C TYR A 168 -3.15 -20.35 7.73
N GLY A 169 -4.03 -19.33 7.79
CA GLY A 169 -3.71 -18.00 8.27
C GLY A 169 -3.57 -16.99 7.13
N TYR A 170 -2.62 -16.08 7.23
CA TYR A 170 -2.46 -14.98 6.27
C TYR A 170 -1.04 -14.40 6.28
N CYS A 171 -0.70 -13.64 5.26
CA CYS A 171 0.38 -12.67 5.32
C CYS A 171 -0.04 -11.32 4.73
N THR A 172 0.56 -10.24 5.21
CA THR A 172 0.27 -8.86 4.79
C THR A 172 1.56 -8.09 4.64
N TYR A 173 1.76 -7.47 3.48
CA TYR A 173 2.84 -6.54 3.21
C TYR A 173 2.31 -5.12 3.25
N THR A 174 2.96 -4.27 4.03
CA THR A 174 2.60 -2.85 4.16
C THR A 174 3.63 -2.00 3.45
N PHE A 175 3.20 -1.23 2.46
CA PHE A 175 4.02 -0.31 1.72
C PHE A 175 3.62 1.14 1.97
N ARG A 176 4.59 2.05 1.82
CA ARG A 176 4.36 3.50 1.85
C ARG A 176 5.09 4.15 0.70
N TRP A 177 4.48 5.15 0.07
CA TRP A 177 5.16 5.96 -0.91
C TRP A 177 6.42 6.61 -0.31
N GLY A 178 7.56 6.34 -0.93
CA GLY A 178 8.88 6.88 -0.58
C GLY A 178 9.31 7.98 -1.54
N LYS A 179 10.61 8.00 -1.87
CA LYS A 179 11.18 9.02 -2.77
C LYS A 179 10.72 8.88 -4.23
N SER A 180 10.59 7.64 -4.71
CA SER A 180 10.31 7.35 -6.12
C SER A 180 9.48 6.08 -6.34
N ASP A 181 9.23 5.30 -5.29
CA ASP A 181 8.49 4.05 -5.36
C ASP A 181 7.86 3.76 -3.98
N PHE A 182 7.03 2.72 -3.91
CA PHE A 182 6.46 2.19 -2.68
C PHE A 182 7.49 1.35 -1.93
N GLU A 183 7.91 1.82 -0.76
CA GLU A 183 8.87 1.15 0.12
C GLU A 183 8.14 0.18 1.05
N LEU A 184 8.63 -1.06 1.17
CA LEU A 184 8.12 -2.06 2.10
C LEU A 184 8.49 -1.65 3.54
N ILE A 185 7.50 -1.25 4.34
CA ILE A 185 7.71 -0.73 5.70
C ILE A 185 7.26 -1.69 6.79
N GLY A 186 6.42 -2.68 6.47
CA GLY A 186 5.98 -3.68 7.42
C GLY A 186 5.58 -5.00 6.77
N TYR A 187 5.63 -6.06 7.57
CA TYR A 187 5.14 -7.39 7.21
C TYR A 187 4.50 -8.05 8.44
N ASP A 188 3.32 -8.62 8.26
CA ASP A 188 2.60 -9.34 9.31
C ASP A 188 2.12 -10.69 8.77
N GLU A 189 2.39 -11.77 9.50
CA GLU A 189 2.06 -13.15 9.14
C GLU A 189 1.39 -13.85 10.32
N SER A 190 0.40 -14.68 10.03
CA SER A 190 -0.20 -15.61 10.97
C SER A 190 -0.19 -17.00 10.35
N SER A 191 0.36 -17.98 11.07
CA SER A 191 0.27 -19.40 10.72
C SER A 191 -0.79 -20.05 11.60
N ASN A 192 -1.78 -20.68 10.97
CA ASN A 192 -2.95 -21.20 11.68
C ASN A 192 -3.20 -22.68 11.37
N THR A 193 -3.94 -23.33 12.25
CA THR A 193 -4.62 -24.60 11.98
C THR A 193 -6.09 -24.43 12.25
N GLY A 194 -6.84 -24.06 11.20
CA GLY A 194 -8.23 -23.68 11.37
C GLY A 194 -8.33 -22.38 12.19
N PRO A 195 -9.14 -22.35 13.27
CA PRO A 195 -9.28 -21.16 14.09
C PRO A 195 -8.13 -20.96 15.09
N THR A 196 -7.27 -21.97 15.30
CA THR A 196 -6.16 -21.89 16.25
C THR A 196 -4.95 -21.22 15.60
N VAL A 197 -4.39 -20.21 16.27
CA VAL A 197 -3.14 -19.54 15.82
C VAL A 197 -1.93 -20.30 16.38
N ASN A 198 -1.08 -20.80 15.49
CA ASN A 198 0.12 -21.54 15.85
C ASN A 198 1.29 -20.59 16.10
N SER A 199 1.45 -19.60 15.23
CA SER A 199 2.49 -18.58 15.36
C SER A 199 2.13 -17.32 14.60
N THR A 200 2.74 -16.21 15.00
CA THR A 200 2.65 -14.94 14.27
C THR A 200 4.04 -14.33 14.11
N LYS A 201 4.25 -13.60 13.04
CA LYS A 201 5.45 -12.80 12.81
C LYS A 201 5.05 -11.39 12.45
N SER A 202 5.69 -10.40 13.06
CA SER A 202 5.53 -8.99 12.70
C SER A 202 6.90 -8.35 12.54
N ILE A 203 7.12 -7.68 11.41
CA ILE A 203 8.36 -7.01 11.06
C ILE A 203 8.07 -5.55 10.80
N ASN A 204 8.83 -4.68 11.45
CA ASN A 204 8.87 -3.25 11.15
C ASN A 204 10.22 -2.91 10.52
N PHE A 205 10.26 -2.82 9.18
CA PHE A 205 11.48 -2.58 8.42
C PHE A 205 12.09 -1.19 8.68
N LEU A 206 11.28 -0.20 9.08
CA LEU A 206 11.78 1.13 9.45
C LEU A 206 12.64 1.10 10.71
N THR A 207 12.33 0.20 11.64
CA THR A 207 13.08 0.04 12.90
C THR A 207 14.01 -1.17 12.91
N GLY A 208 13.91 -2.03 11.89
CA GLY A 208 14.60 -3.32 11.83
C GLY A 208 14.22 -4.28 12.96
N LYS A 209 13.04 -4.12 13.56
CA LYS A 209 12.57 -4.97 14.66
C LYS A 209 11.62 -6.03 14.12
N GLN A 210 11.84 -7.26 14.56
CA GLN A 210 10.95 -8.38 14.31
C GLN A 210 10.49 -8.99 15.65
N LEU A 211 9.21 -9.30 15.73
CA LEU A 211 8.59 -10.07 16.79
C LEU A 211 8.05 -11.37 16.19
N ASP A 212 8.58 -12.50 16.65
CA ASP A 212 7.99 -13.82 16.42
C ASP A 212 7.25 -14.23 17.69
N ARG A 213 6.03 -14.75 17.56
CA ARG A 213 5.24 -15.31 18.66
C ARG A 213 4.88 -16.73 18.33
N THR A 214 5.10 -17.66 19.26
CA THR A 214 4.81 -19.08 19.06
C THR A 214 3.84 -19.55 20.14
N ASN A 215 2.78 -20.24 19.76
CA ASN A 215 1.87 -20.88 20.69
C ASN A 215 2.57 -22.08 21.34
N VAL A 216 2.72 -22.03 22.67
CA VAL A 216 3.36 -23.10 23.47
C VAL A 216 2.34 -24.00 24.16
N ASN A 217 1.05 -23.71 24.03
CA ASN A 217 -0.01 -24.60 24.52
C ASN A 217 -0.31 -25.69 23.47
N GLU A 218 0.37 -26.83 23.60
CA GLU A 218 0.14 -27.98 22.73
C GLU A 218 -1.32 -28.47 22.81
N GLY A 219 -1.98 -28.57 21.66
CA GLY A 219 -3.38 -29.00 21.58
C GLY A 219 -4.39 -27.91 21.94
N ALA A 220 -3.98 -26.64 21.99
CA ALA A 220 -4.89 -25.52 22.21
C ALA A 220 -6.09 -25.55 21.25
N GLU A 221 -7.29 -25.47 21.83
CA GLU A 221 -8.47 -25.04 21.08
C GLU A 221 -8.40 -23.53 20.86
N SER A 222 -9.19 -23.04 19.91
CA SER A 222 -9.22 -21.60 19.62
C SER A 222 -9.65 -20.81 20.85
N GLY A 223 -8.84 -19.82 21.24
CA GLY A 223 -9.01 -19.01 22.44
C GLY A 223 -8.12 -19.43 23.61
N ASP A 224 -7.56 -20.65 23.59
CA ASP A 224 -6.69 -21.18 24.65
C ASP A 224 -5.20 -20.99 24.32
N GLU A 225 -4.86 -20.29 23.24
CA GLU A 225 -3.47 -20.11 22.82
C GLU A 225 -2.65 -19.31 23.85
N VAL A 226 -1.45 -19.80 24.14
CA VAL A 226 -0.49 -19.13 25.04
C VAL A 226 0.78 -18.86 24.24
N PHE A 227 1.12 -17.59 24.07
CA PHE A 227 2.24 -17.20 23.23
C PHE A 227 3.51 -16.88 24.02
N GLU A 228 4.64 -17.38 23.52
CA GLU A 228 5.96 -16.89 23.88
C GLU A 228 6.51 -15.97 22.79
N ASP A 229 7.08 -14.84 23.20
CA ASP A 229 7.61 -13.81 22.31
C ASP A 229 9.13 -13.97 22.14
N THR A 230 9.59 -13.91 20.89
CA THR A 230 11.00 -13.82 20.52
C THR A 230 11.25 -12.56 19.70
N TRP A 231 12.17 -11.72 20.17
CA TRP A 231 12.56 -10.49 19.48
C TRP A 231 13.86 -10.66 18.69
N LYS A 232 13.86 -10.18 17.44
CA LYS A 232 15.02 -10.19 16.55
C LYS A 232 15.26 -8.79 16.00
N LYS A 233 16.52 -8.56 15.59
CA LYS A 233 16.93 -7.36 14.88
C LYS A 233 17.44 -7.74 13.49
N LEU A 234 16.90 -7.08 12.47
CA LEU A 234 17.30 -7.25 11.09
C LEU A 234 18.67 -6.63 10.83
N LYS A 235 19.37 -7.17 9.84
CA LYS A 235 20.77 -6.80 9.53
C LYS A 235 20.86 -5.52 8.70
N THR A 236 19.87 -5.25 7.85
CA THR A 236 19.84 -4.04 7.03
C THR A 236 18.61 -3.19 7.33
N THR A 237 18.68 -1.96 6.85
CA THR A 237 17.62 -0.95 6.95
C THR A 237 17.25 -0.42 5.57
N LYS A 238 17.87 -0.97 4.49
CA LYS A 238 17.47 -0.65 3.12
C LYS A 238 16.09 -1.27 2.90
N LEU A 239 15.11 -0.40 2.64
CA LEU A 239 13.76 -0.83 2.30
C LEU A 239 13.75 -1.31 0.85
N MET A 240 13.19 -2.50 0.64
CA MET A 240 12.86 -3.01 -0.68
C MET A 240 11.70 -2.19 -1.25
N THR A 241 11.70 -1.95 -2.56
CA THR A 241 10.57 -1.27 -3.21
C THR A 241 9.68 -2.24 -3.98
N LEU A 242 8.42 -1.86 -4.18
CA LEU A 242 7.42 -2.68 -4.85
C LEU A 242 7.85 -3.09 -6.27
N SER A 243 8.52 -2.20 -7.02
CA SER A 243 9.03 -2.54 -8.36
C SER A 243 10.25 -3.46 -8.36
N GLU A 244 10.98 -3.59 -7.25
CA GLU A 244 12.13 -4.50 -7.10
C GLU A 244 11.71 -5.96 -6.79
N ILE A 245 10.49 -6.17 -6.27
CA ILE A 245 9.99 -7.51 -5.90
C ILE A 245 9.74 -8.34 -7.16
N LYS A 246 10.48 -9.43 -7.34
CA LYS A 246 10.30 -10.32 -8.49
C LYS A 246 9.07 -11.21 -8.34
N ASP A 247 8.92 -11.78 -7.15
CA ASP A 247 7.87 -12.73 -6.81
C ASP A 247 7.57 -12.61 -5.32
N PHE A 248 6.30 -12.43 -4.96
CA PHE A 248 5.87 -12.43 -3.56
C PHE A 248 5.92 -13.83 -2.94
N ASP A 249 5.77 -14.89 -3.75
CA ASP A 249 5.76 -16.28 -3.27
C ASP A 249 7.17 -16.75 -2.85
N GLU A 250 8.22 -16.14 -3.40
CA GLU A 250 9.63 -16.46 -3.13
C GLU A 250 10.35 -15.39 -2.30
N LEU A 251 9.60 -14.43 -1.72
CA LEU A 251 10.20 -13.27 -1.07
C LEU A 251 10.84 -13.63 0.29
N ASP A 252 12.17 -13.73 0.32
CA ASP A 252 12.92 -13.94 1.57
C ASP A 252 13.11 -12.63 2.34
N LEU A 253 12.37 -12.48 3.43
CA LEU A 253 12.41 -11.30 4.31
C LEU A 253 13.60 -11.32 5.29
N SER A 254 14.36 -12.40 5.39
CA SER A 254 15.47 -12.54 6.35
C SER A 254 16.79 -11.90 5.89
N VAL A 255 16.89 -11.62 4.58
CA VAL A 255 18.07 -11.02 3.94
C VAL A 255 18.08 -9.50 4.07
N TYR A 256 16.96 -8.91 4.52
CA TYR A 256 16.72 -7.47 4.57
C TYR A 256 16.56 -6.95 6.00
#